data_AF-A0A1F9PPW1-F1
#
_entry.id   AF-A0A1F9PPW1-F1
#
_cell.length_a   1.000
_cell.length_b   1.000
_cell.length_c   1.000
_cell.angle_alpha   90.00
_cell.angle_beta   90.00
_cell.angle_gamma   90.00
#
_symmetry.space_group_name_H-M   'P 1'
#
loop_
_entity.id
_entity.type
_entity.pdbx_description
1 polymer ?
#
loop_
_entity_poly.entity_id
_entity_poly.type
_entity_poly.pdbx_seq_one_letter_code
_entity_poly.pdbx_strand_id
1 'polypeptide(L)'
;METLLRDRRILVVDDEPDILETVEELLDMCSIDKAASFEEAKKLLEKNRYDVAILDIMGVSGYDVLELARQKDIPALMLTAHALTPENLKESIVKGADSYIPKDELANLVRHVADVIKARIEGRQGYGAWFRNLKPFFDKAFGKDWRDRDRNFWNSFDDKYGR
;
A
#
# COMPACT_ATOMS: atom_id res chain seq x y z
N MET A 1 -14.99 11.76 2.24
CA MET A 1 -14.08 10.68 1.83
C MET A 1 -14.51 10.13 0.48
N GLU A 2 -15.78 9.75 0.32
CA GLU A 2 -16.35 9.32 -0.97
C GLU A 2 -16.13 10.30 -2.13
N THR A 3 -16.26 11.61 -1.91
CA THR A 3 -16.02 12.62 -2.95
C THR A 3 -14.56 12.68 -3.43
N LEU A 4 -13.59 12.26 -2.62
CA LEU A 4 -12.18 12.22 -3.00
C LEU A 4 -11.86 11.02 -3.91
N LEU A 5 -12.57 9.92 -3.66
CA LEU A 5 -12.37 8.61 -4.29
C LEU A 5 -13.20 8.42 -5.56
N ARG A 6 -14.32 9.14 -5.67
CA ARG A 6 -15.23 9.03 -6.82
C ARG A 6 -14.48 9.18 -8.15
N ASP A 7 -14.72 8.23 -9.05
CA ASP A 7 -14.15 8.16 -10.41
C ASP A 7 -12.61 8.01 -10.46
N ARG A 8 -11.95 7.73 -9.32
CA ARG A 8 -10.51 7.41 -9.30
C ARG A 8 -10.28 6.05 -9.93
N ARG A 9 -9.20 5.93 -10.71
CA ARG A 9 -8.81 4.67 -11.33
C ARG A 9 -7.76 3.98 -10.49
N ILE A 10 -8.08 2.78 -10.01
CA ILE A 10 -7.22 2.02 -9.10
C ILE A 10 -6.85 0.69 -9.77
N LEU A 11 -5.57 0.36 -9.72
CA LEU A 11 -5.10 -0.98 -10.08
C LEU A 11 -5.02 -1.83 -8.81
N VAL A 12 -5.62 -3.01 -8.82
CA VAL A 12 -5.53 -3.98 -7.73
C VAL A 12 -4.82 -5.23 -8.26
N VAL A 13 -3.75 -5.64 -7.57
CA VAL A 13 -2.92 -6.77 -7.97
C VAL A 13 -2.77 -7.74 -6.82
N ASP A 14 -3.42 -8.90 -6.94
CA ASP A 14 -3.46 -9.95 -5.93
C ASP A 14 -3.77 -11.28 -6.64
N ASP A 15 -3.11 -12.38 -6.28
CA ASP A 15 -3.34 -13.68 -6.90
C ASP A 15 -4.60 -14.38 -6.35
N GLU A 16 -5.18 -13.87 -5.25
CA GLU A 16 -6.40 -14.38 -4.63
C GLU A 16 -7.65 -13.69 -5.25
N PRO A 17 -8.50 -14.40 -6.02
CA PRO A 17 -9.69 -13.81 -6.65
C PRO A 17 -10.66 -13.17 -5.65
N ASP A 18 -10.84 -13.80 -4.49
CA ASP A 18 -11.72 -13.31 -3.42
C ASP A 18 -11.25 -11.94 -2.89
N ILE A 19 -9.93 -11.70 -2.83
CA ILE A 19 -9.39 -10.40 -2.44
C ILE A 19 -9.66 -9.36 -3.52
N LEU A 20 -9.47 -9.72 -4.79
CA LEU A 20 -9.76 -8.83 -5.90
C LEU A 20 -11.25 -8.42 -5.93
N GLU A 21 -12.16 -9.36 -5.70
CA GLU A 21 -13.60 -9.10 -5.59
C GLU A 21 -13.93 -8.23 -4.36
N THR A 22 -13.39 -8.57 -3.19
CA THR A 22 -13.61 -7.81 -1.95
C THR A 22 -13.15 -6.35 -2.10
N VAL A 23 -11.98 -6.13 -2.71
CA VAL A 23 -11.46 -4.76 -2.92
C VAL A 23 -12.35 -3.98 -3.90
N GLU A 24 -12.87 -4.63 -4.95
CA GLU A 24 -13.80 -4.02 -5.90
C GLU A 24 -15.12 -3.63 -5.21
N GLU A 25 -15.67 -4.48 -4.35
CA GLU A 25 -16.87 -4.18 -3.56
C GLU A 25 -16.66 -3.03 -2.57
N LEU A 26 -15.51 -2.99 -1.88
CA LEU A 26 -15.19 -1.94 -0.91
C LEU A 26 -14.94 -0.57 -1.57
N LEU A 27 -14.48 -0.57 -2.82
CA LEU A 27 -14.14 0.63 -3.60
C LEU A 27 -15.09 0.82 -4.78
N ASP A 28 -16.38 0.48 -4.60
CA ASP A 28 -17.43 0.55 -5.63
C ASP A 28 -17.62 1.95 -6.25
N MET A 29 -17.17 3.00 -5.55
CA MET A 29 -17.16 4.38 -6.04
C MET A 29 -16.00 4.71 -7.00
N CYS A 30 -15.05 3.78 -7.18
CA CYS A 30 -13.86 3.91 -8.03
C CYS A 30 -14.00 3.07 -9.30
N SER A 31 -13.12 3.32 -10.27
CA SER A 31 -12.91 2.44 -11.43
C SER A 31 -11.77 1.48 -11.15
N ILE A 32 -12.07 0.19 -11.00
CA ILE A 32 -11.09 -0.84 -10.62
C ILE A 32 -10.64 -1.64 -11.85
N ASP A 33 -9.33 -1.71 -12.07
CA ASP A 33 -8.72 -2.72 -12.93
C ASP A 33 -8.04 -3.77 -12.04
N LYS A 34 -8.27 -5.06 -12.34
CA LYS A 34 -7.75 -6.20 -11.58
C LYS A 34 -6.66 -6.91 -12.35
N ALA A 35 -5.62 -7.39 -11.66
CA ALA A 35 -4.60 -8.28 -12.18
C ALA A 35 -4.29 -9.39 -11.18
N ALA A 36 -4.21 -10.62 -11.65
CA ALA A 36 -3.88 -11.79 -10.82
C ALA A 36 -2.41 -12.21 -10.93
N SER A 37 -1.59 -11.43 -11.64
CA SER A 37 -0.17 -11.72 -11.83
C SER A 37 0.65 -10.48 -12.17
N PHE A 38 1.97 -10.59 -12.01
CA PHE A 38 2.94 -9.58 -12.45
C PHE A 38 2.75 -9.18 -13.92
N GLU A 39 2.58 -10.15 -14.82
CA GLU A 39 2.49 -9.90 -16.27
C GLU A 39 1.21 -9.16 -16.65
N GLU A 40 0.10 -9.43 -15.97
CA GLU A 40 -1.15 -8.68 -16.15
C GLU A 40 -1.01 -7.26 -15.62
N ALA A 41 -0.47 -7.10 -14.41
CA ALA A 41 -0.22 -5.79 -13.80
C ALA A 41 0.69 -4.94 -14.68
N LYS A 42 1.77 -5.50 -15.20
CA LYS A 42 2.69 -4.83 -16.11
C LYS A 42 1.98 -4.33 -17.37
N LYS A 43 1.20 -5.20 -18.05
CA LYS A 43 0.43 -4.80 -19.26
C LYS A 43 -0.55 -3.67 -18.96
N LEU A 44 -1.20 -3.72 -17.81
CA LEU A 44 -2.13 -2.69 -17.35
C LEU A 44 -1.42 -1.37 -17.05
N LEU A 45 -0.29 -1.40 -16.36
CA LEU A 45 0.56 -0.24 -16.06
C LEU A 45 1.17 0.39 -17.34
N GLU A 46 1.42 -0.41 -18.37
CA GLU A 46 1.90 0.09 -19.66
C GLU A 46 0.81 0.83 -20.46
N LYS A 47 -0.45 0.38 -20.36
CA LYS A 47 -1.56 0.89 -21.17
C LYS A 47 -2.34 2.02 -20.51
N ASN A 48 -2.43 2.01 -19.18
CA ASN A 48 -3.31 2.89 -18.42
C ASN A 48 -2.53 3.81 -17.48
N ARG A 49 -3.24 4.81 -16.94
CA ARG A 49 -2.80 5.62 -15.80
C ARG A 49 -3.70 5.30 -14.61
N TYR A 50 -3.12 5.29 -13.42
CA TYR A 50 -3.83 4.99 -12.18
C TYR A 50 -3.56 6.10 -11.16
N ASP A 51 -4.56 6.38 -10.34
CA ASP A 51 -4.45 7.28 -9.21
C ASP A 51 -3.76 6.58 -8.03
N VAL A 52 -3.95 5.26 -7.87
CA VAL A 52 -3.34 4.40 -6.84
C VAL A 52 -3.19 2.97 -7.37
N ALA A 53 -2.15 2.27 -6.94
CA ALA A 53 -2.04 0.81 -7.06
C ALA A 53 -2.12 0.13 -5.68
N ILE A 54 -2.88 -0.96 -5.56
CA ILE A 54 -2.98 -1.81 -4.37
C ILE A 54 -2.33 -3.15 -4.72
N LEU A 55 -1.29 -3.55 -3.98
CA LEU A 55 -0.38 -4.62 -4.38
C LEU A 55 -0.21 -5.65 -3.25
N ASP A 56 -0.50 -6.93 -3.50
CA ASP A 56 0.04 -8.00 -2.67
C ASP A 56 1.54 -8.17 -2.89
N ILE A 57 2.26 -8.53 -1.83
CA ILE A 57 3.72 -8.64 -1.85
C ILE A 57 4.19 -9.95 -2.47
N MET A 58 3.62 -11.10 -2.10
CA MET A 58 4.23 -12.40 -2.41
C MET A 58 3.56 -13.13 -3.58
N GLY A 59 2.26 -13.02 -3.75
CA GLY A 59 1.53 -13.74 -4.80
C GLY A 59 1.83 -13.28 -6.23
N VAL A 60 2.25 -12.02 -6.38
CA VAL A 60 2.33 -11.34 -7.69
C VAL A 60 3.67 -10.64 -7.96
N SER A 61 4.71 -11.00 -7.22
CA SER A 61 5.99 -10.25 -7.22
C SER A 61 5.77 -8.76 -6.93
N GLY A 62 5.06 -8.45 -5.84
CA GLY A 62 4.55 -7.11 -5.55
C GLY A 62 5.61 -6.02 -5.50
N TYR A 63 6.83 -6.34 -5.09
CA TYR A 63 7.93 -5.36 -5.09
C TYR A 63 8.38 -4.97 -6.50
N ASP A 64 8.29 -5.87 -7.47
CA ASP A 64 8.61 -5.56 -8.87
C ASP A 64 7.48 -4.71 -9.47
N VAL A 65 6.22 -5.01 -9.13
CA VAL A 65 5.06 -4.17 -9.52
C VAL A 65 5.15 -2.78 -8.89
N LEU A 66 5.56 -2.68 -7.63
CA LEU A 66 5.81 -1.41 -6.93
C LEU A 66 6.85 -0.57 -7.66
N GLU A 67 7.94 -1.18 -8.12
CA GLU A 67 8.97 -0.47 -8.90
C GLU A 67 8.38 0.09 -10.20
N LEU A 68 7.60 -0.71 -10.94
CA LEU A 68 6.93 -0.26 -12.17
C LEU A 68 5.94 0.89 -11.92
N ALA A 69 5.15 0.80 -10.83
CA ALA A 69 4.22 1.85 -10.43
C ALA A 69 4.96 3.15 -10.10
N ARG A 70 6.05 3.07 -9.33
CA ARG A 70 6.88 4.23 -8.98
C ARG A 70 7.55 4.88 -10.18
N GLN A 71 8.05 4.11 -11.14
CA GLN A 71 8.61 4.65 -12.38
C GLN A 71 7.56 5.44 -13.20
N LYS A 72 6.28 5.12 -13.01
CA LYS A 72 5.14 5.84 -13.62
C LYS A 72 4.53 6.90 -12.73
N ASP A 73 5.13 7.15 -11.57
CA ASP A 73 4.70 8.12 -10.57
C ASP A 73 3.28 7.85 -10.03
N ILE A 74 2.94 6.56 -9.93
CA ILE A 74 1.70 6.05 -9.35
C ILE A 74 1.96 5.70 -7.89
N PRO A 75 1.23 6.27 -6.93
CA PRO A 75 1.38 5.90 -5.52
C PRO A 75 0.87 4.48 -5.28
N ALA A 76 1.54 3.75 -4.39
CA ALA A 76 1.30 2.33 -4.18
C ALA A 76 1.09 1.97 -2.71
N LEU A 77 0.07 1.17 -2.46
CA LEU A 77 -0.30 0.64 -1.16
C LEU A 77 -0.03 -0.87 -1.18
N MET A 78 0.84 -1.34 -0.30
CA MET A 78 1.06 -2.77 -0.12
C MET A 78 -0.05 -3.34 0.77
N LEU A 79 -0.71 -4.41 0.34
CA LEU A 79 -1.79 -5.09 1.07
C LEU A 79 -1.42 -6.56 1.22
N THR A 80 -1.05 -7.01 2.42
CA THR A 80 -0.52 -8.38 2.58
C THR A 80 -0.98 -9.08 3.85
N ALA A 81 -1.16 -10.40 3.79
CA ALA A 81 -1.31 -11.26 4.97
C ALA A 81 0.02 -11.98 5.27
N HIS A 82 0.57 -12.65 4.27
CA HIS A 82 1.68 -13.58 4.44
C HIS A 82 3.05 -12.90 4.58
N ALA A 83 3.21 -11.68 4.09
CA ALA A 83 4.47 -10.94 4.17
C ALA A 83 4.55 -10.03 5.40
N LEU A 84 3.66 -10.19 6.38
CA LEU A 84 3.56 -9.33 7.56
C LEU A 84 4.74 -9.55 8.53
N THR A 85 5.83 -8.83 8.30
CA THR A 85 7.05 -8.84 9.13
C THR A 85 7.69 -7.45 9.26
N PRO A 86 8.49 -7.17 10.31
CA PRO A 86 9.30 -5.96 10.41
C PRO A 86 10.17 -5.68 9.19
N GLU A 87 10.77 -6.74 8.64
CA GLU A 87 11.71 -6.66 7.51
C GLU A 87 10.97 -6.24 6.22
N ASN A 88 9.80 -6.81 5.94
CA ASN A 88 8.99 -6.44 4.77
C ASN A 88 8.36 -5.06 4.92
N LEU A 89 7.96 -4.67 6.13
CA LEU A 89 7.48 -3.31 6.41
C LEU A 89 8.59 -2.29 6.10
N LYS A 90 9.81 -2.54 6.59
CA LYS A 90 10.99 -1.73 6.28
C LYS A 90 11.27 -1.70 4.77
N GLU A 91 11.31 -2.87 4.12
CA GLU A 91 11.61 -2.98 2.68
C GLU A 91 10.60 -2.19 1.85
N SER A 92 9.30 -2.27 2.19
CA SER A 92 8.24 -1.51 1.53
C SER A 92 8.43 0.00 1.65
N ILE A 93 8.81 0.49 2.84
CA ILE A 93 9.15 1.90 3.08
C ILE A 93 10.36 2.32 2.23
N VAL A 94 11.44 1.51 2.24
CA VAL A 94 12.67 1.79 1.49
C VAL A 94 12.42 1.82 -0.02
N LYS A 95 11.61 0.87 -0.52
CA LYS A 95 11.21 0.81 -1.93
C LYS A 95 10.21 1.89 -2.31
N GLY A 96 9.68 2.66 -1.36
CA GLY A 96 8.86 3.85 -1.59
C GLY A 96 7.37 3.56 -1.72
N ALA A 97 6.84 2.56 -1.02
CA ALA A 97 5.39 2.36 -0.90
C ALA A 97 4.76 3.47 -0.05
N ASP A 98 3.65 4.02 -0.51
CA ASP A 98 2.91 5.09 0.17
C ASP A 98 2.12 4.58 1.38
N SER A 99 1.87 3.28 1.47
CA SER A 99 1.31 2.63 2.66
C SER A 99 1.62 1.13 2.68
N TYR A 100 1.66 0.53 3.88
CA TYR A 100 1.76 -0.91 4.08
C TYR A 100 0.66 -1.37 5.02
N ILE A 101 -0.20 -2.27 4.55
CA ILE A 101 -1.49 -2.59 5.17
C ILE A 101 -1.62 -4.11 5.32
N PRO A 102 -1.89 -4.61 6.52
CA PRO A 102 -2.25 -6.02 6.70
C PRO A 102 -3.62 -6.29 6.07
N LYS A 103 -3.83 -7.47 5.45
CA LYS A 103 -5.17 -7.85 4.93
C LYS A 103 -6.27 -7.82 6.01
N ASP A 104 -5.92 -7.96 7.29
CA ASP A 104 -6.82 -7.76 8.44
C ASP A 104 -7.47 -6.36 8.51
N GLU A 105 -6.86 -5.35 7.89
CA GLU A 105 -7.36 -3.98 7.81
C GLU A 105 -8.17 -3.69 6.52
N LEU A 106 -8.54 -4.74 5.76
CA LEU A 106 -9.37 -4.62 4.56
C LEU A 106 -10.66 -3.81 4.81
N ALA A 107 -11.30 -4.00 5.96
CA ALA A 107 -12.51 -3.25 6.33
C ALA A 107 -12.29 -1.72 6.38
N ASN A 108 -11.04 -1.27 6.56
CA ASN A 108 -10.65 0.14 6.58
C ASN A 108 -10.02 0.61 5.27
N LEU A 109 -10.00 -0.21 4.21
CA LEU A 109 -9.27 0.06 2.97
C LEU A 109 -9.66 1.39 2.32
N VAL A 110 -10.94 1.74 2.31
CA VAL A 110 -11.45 3.02 1.79
C VAL A 110 -10.72 4.22 2.42
N ARG A 111 -10.52 4.18 3.73
CA ARG A 111 -9.80 5.24 4.46
C ARG A 111 -8.34 5.29 4.04
N HIS A 112 -7.70 4.13 3.95
CA HIS A 112 -6.29 4.05 3.59
C HIS A 112 -6.01 4.57 2.17
N VAL A 113 -6.84 4.18 1.20
CA VAL A 113 -6.75 4.69 -0.18
C VAL A 113 -6.98 6.20 -0.21
N ALA A 114 -7.96 6.70 0.54
CA ALA A 114 -8.22 8.15 0.63
C ALA A 114 -7.06 8.91 1.25
N ASP A 115 -6.40 8.37 2.28
CA ASP A 115 -5.23 8.97 2.92
C ASP A 115 -4.05 9.08 1.93
N VAL A 116 -3.81 8.03 1.12
CA VAL A 116 -2.77 8.03 0.07
C VAL A 116 -3.06 9.09 -0.99
N ILE A 117 -4.28 9.13 -1.53
CA ILE A 117 -4.68 10.12 -2.55
C ILE A 117 -4.60 11.55 -2.01
N LYS A 118 -5.05 11.76 -0.77
CA LYS A 118 -4.98 13.07 -0.12
C LYS A 118 -3.53 13.53 0.04
N ALA A 119 -2.66 12.65 0.54
CA ALA A 119 -1.24 12.97 0.71
C ALA A 119 -0.59 13.34 -0.63
N ARG A 120 -0.94 12.60 -1.69
CA ARG A 120 -0.49 12.85 -3.07
C ARG A 120 -0.91 14.23 -3.58
N ILE A 121 -2.19 14.61 -3.41
CA ILE A 121 -2.72 15.93 -3.81
C ILE A 121 -2.04 17.06 -3.04
N GLU A 122 -1.77 16.85 -1.74
CA GLU A 122 -1.11 17.82 -0.88
C GLU A 122 0.42 17.90 -1.10
N GLY A 123 0.97 17.09 -2.03
CA GLY A 123 2.41 17.02 -2.30
C GLY A 123 3.23 16.44 -1.13
N ARG A 124 2.58 15.70 -0.23
CA ARG A 124 3.21 15.09 0.95
C ARG A 124 3.55 13.64 0.64
N GLN A 125 4.82 13.26 0.78
CA GLN A 125 5.18 11.84 0.94
C GLN A 125 4.98 11.45 2.40
N GLY A 126 3.74 11.11 2.74
CA GLY A 126 3.25 11.01 4.11
C GLY A 126 3.45 9.65 4.76
N TYR A 127 4.69 9.13 4.81
CA TYR A 127 4.94 7.85 5.50
C TYR A 127 4.49 7.88 6.97
N GLY A 128 4.58 9.04 7.61
CA GLY A 128 4.26 9.21 9.03
C GLY A 128 2.77 9.05 9.38
N ALA A 129 1.85 9.40 8.49
CA ALA A 129 0.42 9.41 8.81
C ALA A 129 -0.15 7.98 8.88
N TRP A 130 0.04 7.18 7.83
CA TRP A 130 -0.43 5.80 7.82
C TRP A 130 0.32 4.95 8.85
N PHE A 131 1.64 5.16 8.99
CA PHE A 131 2.45 4.38 9.92
C PHE A 131 2.08 4.65 11.37
N ARG A 132 1.77 5.90 11.74
CA ARG A 132 1.29 6.25 13.09
C ARG A 132 -0.03 5.55 13.42
N ASN A 133 -0.93 5.49 12.45
CA ASN A 133 -2.23 4.82 12.61
C ASN A 133 -2.10 3.29 12.72
N LEU A 134 -1.16 2.69 11.98
CA LEU A 134 -0.93 1.24 12.00
C LEU A 134 0.13 0.79 13.03
N LYS A 135 0.85 1.72 13.68
CA LYS A 135 1.85 1.39 14.70
C LYS A 135 1.29 0.49 15.82
N PRO A 136 0.10 0.75 16.40
CA PRO A 136 -0.46 -0.13 17.42
C PRO A 136 -0.69 -1.56 16.91
N PHE A 137 -1.07 -1.72 15.64
CA PHE A 137 -1.19 -3.02 14.99
C PHE A 137 0.19 -3.69 14.88
N PHE A 138 1.20 -2.99 14.37
CA PHE A 138 2.56 -3.55 14.25
C PHE A 138 3.18 -3.92 15.59
N ASP A 139 3.00 -3.10 16.63
CA ASP A 139 3.49 -3.40 17.98
C ASP A 139 2.84 -4.67 18.55
N LYS A 140 1.56 -4.93 18.22
CA LYS A 140 0.85 -6.15 18.61
C LYS A 140 1.30 -7.36 17.77
N ALA A 141 1.43 -7.19 16.46
CA ALA A 141 1.77 -8.26 15.53
C ALA A 141 3.23 -8.73 15.66
N PHE A 142 4.15 -7.80 15.88
CA PHE A 142 5.59 -8.07 15.90
C PHE A 142 6.19 -8.13 17.31
N GLY A 143 5.44 -7.71 18.33
CA GLY A 143 5.91 -7.59 19.71
C GLY A 143 6.64 -6.26 19.96
N LYS A 144 6.69 -5.80 21.21
CA LYS A 144 7.06 -4.41 21.58
C LYS A 144 8.46 -3.96 21.13
N ASP A 145 9.39 -4.88 20.96
CA ASP A 145 10.79 -4.59 20.65
C ASP A 145 11.14 -4.88 19.17
N TRP A 146 10.15 -4.99 18.29
CA TRP A 146 10.34 -5.35 16.88
C TRP A 146 11.29 -4.41 16.11
N ARG A 147 11.38 -3.15 16.56
CA ARG A 147 12.28 -2.14 16.00
C ARG A 147 13.73 -2.30 16.45
N ASP A 148 14.00 -3.08 17.49
CA ASP A 148 15.36 -3.23 18.04
C ASP A 148 16.33 -3.90 17.08
N ARG A 149 15.80 -4.71 16.15
CA ARG A 149 16.57 -5.35 15.09
C ARG A 149 17.25 -4.34 14.16
N ASP A 150 16.71 -3.13 14.03
CA ASP A 150 17.30 -2.06 13.22
C ASP A 150 16.95 -0.67 13.78
N ARG A 151 17.39 -0.41 15.01
CA ARG A 151 17.15 0.88 15.68
C ARG A 151 17.61 2.08 14.86
N ASN A 152 18.71 1.94 14.12
CA ASN A 152 19.27 3.03 13.30
C ASN A 152 18.30 3.46 12.20
N PHE A 153 17.72 2.51 11.48
CA PHE A 153 16.71 2.80 10.48
C PHE A 153 15.48 3.47 11.11
N TRP A 154 14.94 2.90 12.19
CA TRP A 154 13.69 3.39 12.79
C TRP A 154 13.86 4.77 13.44
N ASN A 155 15.00 5.06 14.07
CA ASN A 155 15.29 6.39 14.59
C ASN A 155 15.35 7.44 13.47
N SER A 156 16.05 7.13 12.38
CA SER A 156 16.10 8.00 11.18
C SER A 156 14.73 8.21 10.55
N PHE A 157 13.92 7.15 10.49
CA PHE A 157 12.54 7.22 10.02
C PHE A 157 11.69 8.15 10.90
N ASP A 158 11.75 7.98 12.22
CA ASP A 158 10.98 8.80 13.18
C ASP A 158 11.46 10.27 13.16
N ASP A 159 12.76 10.54 13.01
CA ASP A 159 13.28 11.91 12.87
C ASP A 159 12.72 12.62 11.62
N LYS A 160 12.58 11.86 10.53
CA LYS A 160 12.13 12.37 9.23
C LYS A 160 10.61 12.47 9.12
N TYR A 161 9.87 11.53 9.70
CA TYR A 161 8.43 11.35 9.46
C TYR A 161 7.57 11.30 10.74
N GLY A 162 8.17 11.31 11.93
CA GLY A 162 7.48 11.16 13.21
C GLY A 162 6.77 12.42 13.74
N ARG A 163 6.91 13.56 13.04
CA ARG A 163 6.22 14.82 13.40
C ARG A 163 4.80 14.82 12.84
#